data_AF-A0A8J4UXX1-F1
#
_entry.id   AF-A0A8J4UXX1-F1
#
_cell.length_a   1.000
_cell.length_b   1.000
_cell.length_c   1.000
_cell.angle_alpha   90.00
_cell.angle_beta   90.00
_cell.angle_gamma   90.00
#
_symmetry.space_group_name_H-M   'P 1'
#
loop_
_entity.id
_entity.type
_entity.pdbx_description
1 polymer ?
#
loop_
_entity_poly.entity_id
_entity_poly.type
_entity_poly.pdbx_seq_one_letter_code
_entity_poly.pdbx_strand_id
1 'polypeptide(L)'
;MNSLCSICNSNPSKYSCPKCKDIKYCSLDCSNKHKEQVNNHETTATAVVEQKDNQETALSTTTSNATTSTTSKVTEKETSLHYFKKVCDQQLELLDQSKFIQSAITHNKLKELILEIDSKESDAERIQLLTMYRKNIPEFNEFVLQVLATIGTLDNVDIDQEGNLRVK
;
A
#
# COMPACT_ATOMS: atom_id res chain seq x y z
N MET A 1 0.64 34.14 7.15
CA MET A 1 1.49 33.34 6.25
C MET A 1 0.58 32.63 5.27
N ASN A 2 0.59 33.01 3.99
CA ASN A 2 -0.27 32.38 2.99
C ASN A 2 0.33 31.01 2.64
N SER A 3 -0.39 29.93 2.95
CA SER A 3 0.04 28.59 2.51
C SER A 3 0.04 28.53 0.99
N LEU A 4 1.09 28.00 0.37
CA LEU A 4 1.14 27.78 -1.08
C LEU A 4 0.25 26.59 -1.46
N CYS A 5 -0.18 26.56 -2.72
CA CYS A 5 -0.92 25.43 -3.27
C CYS A 5 -0.07 24.16 -3.27
N SER A 6 -0.52 23.09 -2.61
CA SER A 6 0.18 21.80 -2.52
C SER A 6 0.25 21.02 -3.84
N ILE A 7 -0.32 21.56 -4.92
CA ILE A 7 -0.39 20.91 -6.25
C ILE A 7 0.55 21.57 -7.24
N CYS A 8 0.52 22.91 -7.34
CA CYS A 8 1.38 23.65 -8.27
C CYS A 8 2.55 24.37 -7.59
N ASN A 9 2.56 24.50 -6.26
CA ASN A 9 3.55 25.24 -5.44
C ASN A 9 3.87 26.67 -5.90
N SER A 10 3.10 27.22 -6.83
CA SER A 10 3.40 28.50 -7.50
C SER A 10 2.48 29.62 -7.01
N ASN A 11 1.25 29.29 -6.65
CA ASN A 11 0.22 30.26 -6.27
C ASN A 11 -0.18 30.07 -4.80
N PRO A 12 -0.59 31.13 -4.09
CA PRO A 12 -1.15 31.00 -2.74
C PRO A 12 -2.41 30.16 -2.79
N SER A 13 -2.54 29.24 -1.83
CA SER A 13 -3.73 28.40 -1.67
C SER A 13 -4.93 29.26 -1.28
N LYS A 14 -6.05 29.01 -1.97
CA LYS A 14 -7.31 29.74 -1.79
C LYS A 14 -8.43 28.83 -1.26
N TYR A 15 -8.30 27.52 -1.48
CA TYR A 15 -9.30 26.52 -1.13
C TYR A 15 -8.62 25.31 -0.48
N SER A 16 -9.37 24.57 0.33
CA SER A 16 -8.91 23.33 0.97
C SER A 16 -9.83 22.16 0.64
N CYS A 17 -9.26 20.96 0.62
CA CYS A 17 -10.02 19.76 0.37
C CYS A 17 -10.74 19.29 1.66
N PRO A 18 -12.09 19.16 1.68
CA PRO A 18 -12.80 18.76 2.89
C PRO A 18 -12.57 17.29 3.29
N LYS A 19 -12.21 16.41 2.34
CA LYS A 19 -11.91 14.99 2.62
C LYS A 19 -10.46 14.79 3.05
N CYS A 20 -9.52 15.52 2.44
CA CYS A 20 -8.10 15.35 2.72
C CYS A 20 -7.55 16.29 3.79
N LYS A 21 -8.29 17.37 4.14
CA LYS A 21 -8.03 18.45 5.12
C LYS A 21 -6.66 19.16 5.05
N ASP A 22 -5.59 18.42 4.85
CA ASP A 22 -4.20 18.86 4.75
C ASP A 22 -3.83 19.38 3.36
N ILE A 23 -4.66 19.10 2.34
CA ILE A 23 -4.42 19.58 0.97
C ILE A 23 -5.10 20.92 0.72
N LYS A 24 -4.30 21.93 0.41
CA LYS A 24 -4.74 23.27 0.04
C LYS A 24 -4.32 23.59 -1.39
N TYR A 25 -5.22 24.18 -2.17
CA TYR A 25 -5.01 24.41 -3.59
C TYR A 25 -5.44 25.81 -4.03
N CYS A 26 -4.91 26.29 -5.15
CA CYS A 26 -5.19 27.64 -5.64
C CYS A 26 -6.43 27.71 -6.56
N SER A 27 -6.73 26.64 -7.31
CA SER A 27 -7.79 26.64 -8.34
C SER A 27 -8.45 25.27 -8.51
N LEU A 28 -9.58 25.25 -9.24
CA LEU A 28 -10.27 24.01 -9.63
C LEU A 28 -9.38 23.08 -10.46
N ASP A 29 -8.47 23.58 -11.29
CA ASP A 29 -7.51 22.75 -12.03
C ASP A 29 -6.62 21.95 -11.08
N CYS A 30 -6.15 22.60 -10.01
CA CYS A 30 -5.39 21.93 -8.97
C CYS A 30 -6.26 20.98 -8.14
N SER A 31 -7.56 21.27 -8.00
CA SER A 31 -8.53 20.35 -7.36
C SER A 31 -8.74 19.08 -8.20
N ASN A 32 -8.84 19.21 -9.53
CA ASN A 32 -9.01 18.08 -10.43
C ASN A 32 -7.74 17.22 -10.49
N LYS A 33 -6.55 17.85 -10.62
CA LYS A 33 -5.27 17.15 -10.49
C LYS A 33 -5.13 16.46 -9.14
N HIS A 34 -5.55 17.10 -8.06
CA HIS A 34 -5.61 16.48 -6.74
C HIS A 34 -6.53 15.25 -6.75
N LYS A 35 -7.76 15.35 -7.25
CA LYS A 35 -8.72 14.23 -7.33
C LYS A 35 -8.20 13.06 -8.19
N GLU A 36 -7.49 13.34 -9.26
CA GLU A 36 -6.84 12.31 -10.10
C GLU A 36 -5.68 11.64 -9.37
N GLN A 37 -4.92 12.38 -8.57
CA GLN A 37 -3.77 11.87 -7.82
C GLN A 37 -4.13 11.16 -6.51
N VAL A 38 -5.27 11.50 -5.88
CA VAL A 38 -5.76 10.81 -4.67
C VAL A 38 -7.10 10.11 -4.91
N ASN A 39 -7.05 8.78 -4.89
CA ASN A 39 -8.19 7.86 -5.07
C ASN A 39 -9.22 7.87 -3.91
N ASN A 40 -9.23 8.92 -3.07
CA ASN A 40 -10.14 9.09 -1.93
C ASN A 40 -11.33 10.03 -2.23
N HIS A 41 -11.47 10.47 -3.48
CA HIS A 41 -12.64 11.18 -3.97
C HIS A 41 -13.42 10.34 -4.97
N GLU A 42 -14.02 9.23 -4.52
CA GLU A 42 -15.06 8.59 -5.32
C GLU A 42 -16.21 9.58 -5.51
N THR A 43 -16.37 10.05 -6.74
CA THR A 43 -17.64 10.19 -7.44
C THR A 43 -17.32 10.16 -8.94
N THR A 44 -17.74 9.05 -9.53
CA THR A 44 -17.90 8.78 -10.96
C THR A 44 -18.64 9.90 -11.70
N ALA A 45 -18.45 9.91 -13.02
CA ALA A 45 -19.12 10.69 -14.07
C ALA A 45 -18.45 12.03 -14.44
N THR A 46 -18.23 12.40 -15.71
CA THR A 46 -18.56 11.79 -17.01
C THR A 46 -17.93 12.63 -18.15
N ALA A 47 -17.59 11.94 -19.24
CA ALA A 47 -17.53 12.33 -20.66
C ALA A 47 -16.70 13.52 -21.16
N VAL A 48 -15.95 13.24 -22.24
CA VAL A 48 -16.19 13.77 -23.61
C VAL A 48 -15.78 12.64 -24.60
N VAL A 49 -16.72 11.85 -25.17
CA VAL A 49 -17.32 11.94 -26.54
C VAL A 49 -16.45 11.28 -27.63
N GLU A 50 -16.90 10.47 -28.60
CA GLU A 50 -18.17 9.82 -28.99
C GLU A 50 -17.82 8.83 -30.13
N GLN A 51 -18.50 7.68 -30.23
CA GLN A 51 -18.93 7.14 -31.53
C GLN A 51 -20.09 6.12 -31.39
N LYS A 52 -21.15 6.43 -32.15
CA LYS A 52 -22.16 5.56 -32.79
C LYS A 52 -23.32 4.92 -32.00
N ASP A 53 -24.49 5.51 -32.26
CA ASP A 53 -25.63 4.93 -33.01
C ASP A 53 -26.63 3.95 -32.34
N ASN A 54 -27.90 4.31 -32.56
CA ASN A 54 -29.17 3.57 -32.53
C ASN A 54 -29.95 3.33 -31.23
N GLN A 55 -31.14 3.96 -31.20
CA GLN A 55 -32.25 3.85 -30.24
C GLN A 55 -33.39 3.01 -30.84
N GLU A 56 -34.08 2.22 -30.01
CA GLU A 56 -35.55 2.00 -29.87
C GLU A 56 -35.76 0.73 -29.00
N THR A 57 -36.75 0.48 -28.12
CA THR A 57 -38.06 1.06 -27.76
C THR A 57 -38.49 0.48 -26.38
N ALA A 58 -39.24 1.24 -25.56
CA ALA A 58 -40.35 0.91 -24.61
C ALA A 58 -40.37 -0.39 -23.75
N LEU A 59 -41.05 -0.54 -22.60
CA LEU A 59 -41.77 0.25 -21.58
C LEU A 59 -42.37 -0.80 -20.60
N SER A 60 -42.34 -0.54 -19.28
CA SER A 60 -43.19 -1.14 -18.21
C SER A 60 -43.01 -2.64 -17.89
N THR A 61 -43.23 -3.20 -16.69
CA THR A 61 -43.92 -2.78 -15.46
C THR A 61 -43.48 -3.70 -14.29
N THR A 62 -43.42 -3.14 -13.08
CA THR A 62 -43.80 -3.64 -11.74
C THR A 62 -43.28 -4.96 -11.08
N THR A 63 -42.99 -4.76 -9.79
CA THR A 63 -43.26 -5.62 -8.61
C THR A 63 -42.19 -6.59 -8.15
N SER A 64 -41.52 -6.15 -7.08
CA SER A 64 -41.21 -6.85 -5.83
C SER A 64 -40.93 -8.35 -5.89
N ASN A 65 -39.73 -8.73 -5.47
CA ASN A 65 -39.59 -9.63 -4.34
C ASN A 65 -38.22 -9.46 -3.66
N ALA A 66 -38.26 -9.49 -2.34
CA ALA A 66 -37.11 -9.57 -1.46
C ALA A 66 -36.21 -10.74 -1.85
N THR A 67 -34.89 -10.57 -1.73
CA THR A 67 -34.02 -11.41 -0.90
C THR A 67 -32.63 -10.79 -0.89
N THR A 68 -32.20 -10.45 0.31
CA THR A 68 -30.82 -10.21 0.72
C THR A 68 -29.85 -11.18 0.05
N SER A 69 -29.00 -10.66 -0.81
CA SER A 69 -27.72 -11.28 -1.19
C SER A 69 -26.83 -10.15 -1.68
N THR A 70 -26.26 -9.44 -0.71
CA THR A 70 -25.11 -8.56 -0.87
C THR A 70 -23.99 -9.40 -1.46
N THR A 71 -23.92 -9.46 -2.78
CA THR A 71 -22.73 -9.93 -3.49
C THR A 71 -21.66 -8.88 -3.22
N SER A 72 -20.96 -9.08 -2.10
CA SER A 72 -19.66 -8.50 -1.84
C SER A 72 -18.75 -8.90 -2.98
N LYS A 73 -18.75 -8.10 -4.05
CA LYS A 73 -17.59 -7.99 -4.92
C LYS A 73 -16.47 -7.41 -4.05
N VAL A 74 -15.75 -8.32 -3.40
CA VAL A 74 -14.42 -8.04 -2.89
C VAL A 74 -13.60 -7.73 -4.13
N THR A 75 -13.52 -6.44 -4.47
CA THR A 75 -12.56 -5.97 -5.45
C THR A 75 -11.20 -6.21 -4.83
N GLU A 76 -10.54 -7.28 -5.28
CA GLU A 76 -9.13 -7.58 -5.04
C GLU A 76 -8.34 -6.34 -5.47
N LYS A 77 -8.11 -5.45 -4.51
CA LYS A 77 -7.27 -4.28 -4.68
C LYS A 77 -5.85 -4.81 -4.78
N GLU A 78 -5.39 -4.96 -6.02
CA GLU A 78 -4.08 -5.46 -6.43
C GLU A 78 -3.01 -5.08 -5.40
N THR A 79 -2.61 -6.07 -4.61
CA THR A 79 -1.52 -5.99 -3.63
C THR A 79 -0.20 -5.98 -4.38
N SER A 80 0.09 -4.89 -5.11
CA SER A 80 1.35 -4.71 -5.81
C SER A 80 2.47 -4.29 -4.86
N LEU A 81 3.66 -4.87 -5.04
CA LEU A 81 4.85 -4.53 -4.27
C LEU A 81 5.34 -3.09 -4.54
N HIS A 82 4.90 -2.46 -5.64
CA HIS A 82 5.33 -1.11 -6.04
C HIS A 82 5.01 -0.01 -5.02
N TYR A 83 3.99 -0.22 -4.17
CA TYR A 83 3.60 0.75 -3.15
C TYR A 83 4.51 0.72 -1.90
N PHE A 84 5.27 -0.35 -1.68
CA PHE A 84 6.11 -0.48 -0.49
C PHE A 84 7.45 0.24 -0.66
N LYS A 85 7.93 0.84 0.44
CA LYS A 85 9.27 1.45 0.48
C LYS A 85 10.31 0.37 0.18
N LYS A 86 11.11 0.61 -0.87
CA LYS A 86 12.28 -0.21 -1.16
C LYS A 86 13.40 0.10 -0.16
N VAL A 87 14.13 -0.94 0.23
CA VAL A 87 15.33 -0.85 1.05
C VAL A 87 16.43 -0.17 0.21
N CYS A 88 17.12 0.83 0.76
CA CYS A 88 18.25 1.48 0.08
C CYS A 88 19.58 0.76 0.33
N ASP A 89 20.62 1.08 -0.44
CA ASP A 89 21.94 0.44 -0.33
C ASP A 89 22.54 0.59 1.08
N GLN A 90 22.39 1.75 1.71
CA GLN A 90 22.84 1.96 3.10
C GLN A 90 22.11 1.03 4.08
N GLN A 91 20.82 0.78 3.88
CA GLN A 91 20.06 -0.16 4.72
C GLN A 91 20.46 -1.62 4.45
N LEU A 92 20.81 -1.97 3.20
CA LEU A 92 21.38 -3.28 2.88
C LEU A 92 22.76 -3.48 3.55
N GLU A 93 23.60 -2.44 3.58
CA GLU A 93 24.88 -2.48 4.28
C GLU A 93 24.72 -2.69 5.78
N LEU A 94 23.71 -2.06 6.41
CA LEU A 94 23.37 -2.31 7.83
C LEU A 94 22.98 -3.78 8.07
N LEU A 95 22.25 -4.39 7.13
CA LEU A 95 21.89 -5.81 7.21
C LEU A 95 23.12 -6.71 7.06
N ASP A 96 24.04 -6.36 6.14
CA ASP A 96 25.28 -7.09 5.96
C ASP A 96 26.18 -7.01 7.19
N GLN A 97 26.21 -5.90 7.92
CA GLN A 97 27.00 -5.76 9.15
C GLN A 97 26.38 -6.47 10.37
N SER A 98 25.13 -6.92 10.28
CA SER A 98 24.42 -7.55 11.40
C SER A 98 24.82 -9.02 11.57
N LYS A 99 25.56 -9.32 12.65
CA LYS A 99 25.98 -10.70 13.00
C LYS A 99 24.81 -11.67 13.12
N PHE A 100 23.70 -11.21 13.70
CA PHE A 100 22.49 -12.03 13.80
C PHE A 100 21.97 -12.37 12.42
N ILE A 101 21.81 -11.38 11.53
CA ILE A 101 21.26 -11.61 10.19
C ILE A 101 22.17 -12.52 9.39
N GLN A 102 23.49 -12.29 9.42
CA GLN A 102 24.48 -13.16 8.78
C GLN A 102 24.38 -14.61 9.27
N SER A 103 24.22 -14.83 10.57
CA SER A 103 24.02 -16.17 11.13
C SER A 103 22.67 -16.75 10.72
N ALA A 104 21.60 -15.96 10.81
CA ALA A 104 20.23 -16.38 10.53
C ALA A 104 20.10 -16.88 9.09
N ILE A 105 20.62 -16.12 8.12
CA ILE A 105 20.58 -16.49 6.70
C ILE A 105 21.41 -17.73 6.40
N THR A 106 22.24 -18.26 7.31
CA THR A 106 22.93 -19.54 7.08
C THR A 106 22.02 -20.75 7.29
N HIS A 107 20.93 -20.61 8.05
CA HIS A 107 20.00 -21.71 8.33
C HIS A 107 19.21 -22.12 7.08
N ASN A 108 19.33 -23.40 6.70
CA ASN A 108 18.69 -23.94 5.49
C ASN A 108 17.19 -23.70 5.46
N LYS A 109 16.49 -23.88 6.60
CA LYS A 109 15.04 -23.70 6.63
C LYS A 109 14.61 -22.25 6.37
N LEU A 110 15.34 -21.28 6.91
CA LEU A 110 15.07 -19.87 6.65
C LEU A 110 15.30 -19.52 5.17
N LYS A 111 16.40 -20.02 4.58
CA LYS A 111 16.66 -19.86 3.13
C LYS A 111 15.54 -20.44 2.28
N GLU A 112 15.06 -21.65 2.59
CA GLU A 112 13.95 -22.28 1.89
C GLU A 112 12.70 -21.40 1.90
N LEU A 113 12.33 -20.85 3.05
CA LEU A 113 11.15 -20.00 3.19
C LEU A 113 11.28 -18.70 2.37
N ILE A 114 12.45 -18.07 2.40
CA ILE A 114 12.73 -16.85 1.62
C ILE A 114 12.68 -17.16 0.12
N LEU A 115 13.35 -18.23 -0.33
CA LEU A 115 13.35 -18.66 -1.73
C LEU A 115 11.96 -19.07 -2.20
N GLU A 116 11.15 -19.69 -1.35
CA GLU A 116 9.77 -20.05 -1.68
C GLU A 116 8.91 -18.81 -1.92
N ILE A 117 9.03 -17.77 -1.07
CA ILE A 117 8.39 -16.47 -1.33
C ILE A 117 8.91 -15.89 -2.64
N ASP A 118 10.23 -15.87 -2.86
CA ASP A 118 10.83 -15.26 -4.04
C ASP A 118 10.47 -15.98 -5.34
N SER A 119 10.16 -17.28 -5.28
CA SER A 119 9.76 -18.09 -6.42
C SER A 119 8.35 -17.80 -6.95
N LYS A 120 7.52 -17.05 -6.21
CA LYS A 120 6.15 -16.73 -6.64
C LYS A 120 6.14 -15.60 -7.66
N GLU A 121 5.37 -15.80 -8.73
CA GLU A 121 5.24 -14.84 -9.84
C GLU A 121 4.37 -13.64 -9.46
N SER A 122 3.33 -13.86 -8.66
CA SER A 122 2.38 -12.83 -8.26
C SER A 122 2.79 -12.17 -6.94
N ASP A 123 2.83 -10.84 -6.92
CA ASP A 123 3.03 -10.03 -5.71
C ASP A 123 2.05 -10.40 -4.58
N ALA A 124 0.80 -10.72 -4.94
CA ALA A 124 -0.22 -11.11 -3.97
C ALA A 124 0.15 -12.43 -3.26
N GLU A 125 0.65 -13.42 -4.00
CA GLU A 125 1.10 -14.70 -3.43
C GLU A 125 2.33 -14.50 -2.53
N ARG A 126 3.28 -13.66 -2.97
CA ARG A 126 4.48 -13.31 -2.19
C ARG A 126 4.08 -12.71 -0.83
N ILE A 127 3.16 -11.74 -0.84
CA ILE A 127 2.66 -11.08 0.37
C ILE A 127 1.88 -12.06 1.25
N GLN A 128 1.06 -12.93 0.64
CA GLN A 128 0.29 -13.93 1.38
C GLN A 128 1.20 -14.93 2.09
N LEU A 129 2.21 -15.48 1.41
CA LEU A 129 3.17 -16.40 2.02
C LEU A 129 4.00 -15.72 3.12
N LEU A 130 4.50 -14.50 2.87
CA LEU A 130 5.20 -13.73 3.88
C LEU A 130 4.33 -13.55 5.14
N THR A 131 3.07 -13.18 4.96
CA THR A 131 2.10 -12.99 6.06
C THR A 131 1.83 -14.31 6.79
N MET A 132 1.68 -15.41 6.05
CA MET A 132 1.46 -16.74 6.60
C MET A 132 2.67 -17.21 7.44
N TYR A 133 3.89 -17.09 6.92
CA TYR A 133 5.09 -17.52 7.64
C TYR A 133 5.35 -16.68 8.87
N ARG A 134 5.16 -15.36 8.80
CA ARG A 134 5.25 -14.50 10.00
C ARG A 134 4.24 -14.87 11.07
N LYS A 135 3.06 -15.38 10.70
CA LYS A 135 2.04 -15.79 11.66
C LYS A 135 2.33 -17.16 12.28
N ASN A 136 2.82 -18.11 11.48
CA ASN A 136 2.87 -19.52 11.87
C ASN A 136 4.27 -19.99 12.32
N ILE A 137 5.33 -19.24 11.98
CA ILE A 137 6.72 -19.61 12.27
C ILE A 137 7.35 -18.50 13.10
N PRO A 138 7.40 -18.65 14.44
CA PRO A 138 7.91 -17.62 15.35
C PRO A 138 9.34 -17.17 15.01
N GLU A 139 10.23 -18.09 14.67
CA GLU A 139 11.63 -17.83 14.34
C GLU A 139 11.77 -17.03 13.04
N PHE A 140 10.88 -17.28 12.07
CA PHE A 140 10.82 -16.48 10.83
C PHE A 140 10.32 -15.06 11.12
N ASN A 141 9.30 -14.93 11.98
CA ASN A 141 8.82 -13.60 12.36
C ASN A 141 9.85 -12.81 13.15
N GLU A 142 10.57 -13.46 14.07
CA GLU A 142 11.70 -12.86 14.79
C GLU A 142 12.77 -12.38 13.82
N PHE A 143 13.15 -13.21 12.85
CA PHE A 143 14.07 -12.80 11.78
C PHE A 143 13.56 -11.56 11.02
N VAL A 144 12.30 -11.54 10.61
CA VAL A 144 11.72 -10.38 9.90
C VAL A 144 11.71 -9.13 10.79
N LEU A 145 11.36 -9.26 12.06
CA LEU A 145 11.40 -8.15 13.01
C LEU A 145 12.84 -7.64 13.18
N GLN A 146 13.83 -8.53 13.23
CA GLN A 146 15.24 -8.16 13.30
C GLN A 146 15.70 -7.42 12.05
N VAL A 147 15.31 -7.89 10.85
CA VAL A 147 15.59 -7.18 9.59
C VAL A 147 15.03 -5.76 9.67
N LEU A 148 13.75 -5.62 10.05
CA LEU A 148 13.06 -4.34 10.11
C LEU A 148 13.64 -3.40 11.18
N ALA A 149 14.03 -3.92 12.34
CA ALA A 149 14.70 -3.16 13.40
C ALA A 149 16.09 -2.70 12.96
N THR A 150 16.88 -3.58 12.34
CA THR A 150 18.25 -3.27 11.85
C THR A 150 18.23 -2.08 10.87
N ILE A 151 17.24 -2.03 9.99
CA ILE A 151 17.12 -0.95 8.99
C ILE A 151 16.34 0.28 9.49
N GLY A 152 15.98 0.31 10.78
CA GLY A 152 15.33 1.44 11.43
C GLY A 152 13.90 1.69 10.97
N THR A 153 13.14 0.64 10.62
CA THR A 153 11.73 0.77 10.21
C THR A 153 10.72 0.53 11.32
N LEU A 154 11.17 0.07 12.50
CA LEU A 154 10.32 -0.11 13.67
C LEU A 154 10.54 1.05 14.63
N ASP A 155 9.51 1.87 14.84
CA ASP A 155 9.61 3.05 15.71
C ASP A 155 9.81 2.67 17.18
N ASN A 156 9.28 1.53 17.61
CA ASN A 156 9.24 1.11 19.02
C ASN A 156 10.16 -0.06 19.36
N VAL A 157 10.94 -0.57 18.40
CA VAL A 157 11.77 -1.77 18.59
C VAL A 157 13.18 -1.48 18.09
N ASP A 158 14.17 -1.70 18.95
CA ASP A 158 15.60 -1.60 18.64
C ASP A 158 16.30 -2.94 18.88
N ILE A 159 17.57 -3.02 18.49
CA ILE A 159 18.46 -4.14 18.73
C ILE A 159 19.46 -3.74 19.83
N ASP A 160 19.57 -4.55 20.88
CA ASP A 160 20.55 -4.34 21.95
C ASP A 160 21.98 -4.74 21.55
N GLN A 161 22.95 -4.63 22.46
CA GLN A 161 24.36 -4.93 22.17
C GLN A 161 24.59 -6.42 21.91
N GLU A 162 23.67 -7.25 22.39
CA GLU A 162 23.67 -8.71 22.29
C GLU A 162 22.93 -9.20 21.03
N GLY A 163 22.25 -8.31 20.30
CA GLY A 163 21.52 -8.65 19.09
C GLY A 163 20.07 -9.08 19.34
N ASN A 164 19.49 -8.84 20.51
CA ASN A 164 18.09 -9.15 20.80
C ASN A 164 17.18 -7.96 20.51
N LEU A 165 15.93 -8.27 20.14
CA LEU A 165 14.87 -7.28 20.00
C LEU A 165 14.50 -6.71 21.37
N ARG A 166 14.60 -5.39 21.52
CA ARG A 166 14.15 -4.67 22.72
C ARG A 166 13.11 -3.63 22.37
N VAL A 167 12.03 -3.58 23.13
CA VAL A 167 11.10 -2.45 23.08
C VAL A 167 11.80 -1.22 23.65
N LYS A 168 11.69 -0.09 22.95
CA LYS A 168 12.26 1.20 23.39
C LYS A 168 11.66 1.67 24.71
#